data_AF-A0A4Q0IBQ0-F1
#
_entry.id   AF-A0A4Q0IBQ0-F1
#
_cell.length_a   1.000
_cell.length_b   1.000
_cell.length_c   1.000
_cell.angle_alpha   90.00
_cell.angle_beta   90.00
_cell.angle_gamma   90.00
#
_symmetry.space_group_name_H-M   'P 1'
#
loop_
_entity.id
_entity.type
_entity.pdbx_description
1 polymer ?
#
loop_
_entity_poly.entity_id
_entity_poly.type
_entity_poly.pdbx_seq_one_letter_code
_entity_poly.pdbx_strand_id
1 'polypeptide(L)'
;KLKLAFAFDKHDSVGIDLVAMSVNDILVQGAAPLFFLDYFATGKLDVNTAETVVSGVAEGCRQAGCALLGGETAEMPDMYAPGEYDLAGFCVGLVDNAKLIDGSGIQVGDVIVGVASSGLHSNGFSLARKIL
;
A
#
# COMPACT_ATOMS: atom_id res chain seq x y z
N LYS A 1 3.63 -0.57 10.54
CA LYS A 1 2.33 -1.29 10.48
C LYS A 1 2.53 -2.80 10.59
N LEU A 2 3.37 -3.40 9.74
CA LEU A 2 3.68 -4.84 9.73
C LEU A 2 4.03 -5.45 11.09
N LYS A 3 4.83 -4.77 11.93
CA LYS A 3 5.10 -5.25 13.30
C LYS A 3 3.83 -5.53 14.14
N LEU A 4 2.74 -4.78 13.93
CA LEU A 4 1.47 -5.08 14.58
C LEU A 4 0.72 -6.24 13.91
N ALA A 5 0.81 -6.35 12.59
CA ALA A 5 0.26 -7.51 11.86
C ALA A 5 0.87 -8.81 12.40
N PHE A 6 2.18 -8.84 12.64
CA PHE A 6 2.87 -9.98 13.25
C PHE A 6 2.42 -10.21 14.69
N ALA A 7 2.36 -9.15 15.50
CA ALA A 7 1.99 -9.25 16.92
C ALA A 7 0.55 -9.76 17.14
N PHE A 8 -0.35 -9.50 16.18
CA PHE A 8 -1.75 -9.91 16.25
C PHE A 8 -2.11 -11.08 15.32
N ASP A 9 -1.12 -11.68 14.66
CA ASP A 9 -1.32 -12.77 13.68
C ASP A 9 -2.41 -12.42 12.65
N LYS A 10 -2.35 -11.18 12.13
CA LYS A 10 -3.38 -10.62 11.24
C LYS A 10 -2.76 -9.99 9.99
N HIS A 11 -2.86 -10.71 8.88
CA HIS A 11 -2.16 -10.42 7.63
C HIS A 11 -3.09 -10.03 6.46
N ASP A 12 -4.40 -10.20 6.65
CA ASP A 12 -5.45 -10.05 5.63
C ASP A 12 -5.62 -8.62 5.08
N SER A 13 -5.31 -7.60 5.88
CA SER A 13 -5.51 -6.21 5.48
C SER A 13 -4.26 -5.51 4.96
N VAL A 14 -3.07 -6.05 5.23
CA VAL A 14 -1.80 -5.32 4.95
C VAL A 14 -1.53 -5.15 3.45
N GLY A 15 -2.06 -6.05 2.61
CA GLY A 15 -1.98 -5.91 1.16
C GLY A 15 -2.83 -4.76 0.62
N ILE A 16 -4.00 -4.51 1.23
CA ILE A 16 -4.85 -3.36 0.86
C ILE A 16 -4.11 -2.06 1.20
N ASP A 17 -3.48 -2.03 2.37
CA ASP A 17 -2.69 -0.88 2.83
C ASP A 17 -1.51 -0.56 1.92
N LEU A 18 -0.86 -1.61 1.38
CA LEU A 18 0.23 -1.49 0.42
C LEU A 18 -0.25 -0.81 -0.87
N VAL A 19 -1.36 -1.30 -1.45
CA VAL A 19 -1.90 -0.75 -2.69
C VAL A 19 -2.41 0.68 -2.50
N ALA A 20 -3.16 0.92 -1.42
CA ALA A 20 -3.78 2.21 -1.15
C ALA A 20 -2.74 3.33 -1.06
N MET A 21 -1.56 3.07 -0.46
CA MET A 21 -0.49 4.06 -0.37
C MET A 21 0.01 4.48 -1.77
N SER A 22 0.38 3.53 -2.63
CA SER A 22 0.91 3.88 -3.96
C SER A 22 -0.17 4.47 -4.87
N VAL A 23 -1.40 3.94 -4.82
CA VAL A 23 -2.50 4.41 -5.67
C VAL A 23 -2.92 5.82 -5.30
N ASN A 24 -3.07 6.12 -4.00
CA ASN A 24 -3.47 7.47 -3.59
C ASN A 24 -2.41 8.52 -4.00
N ASP A 25 -1.12 8.18 -3.98
CA ASP A 25 -0.03 9.10 -4.36
C ASP A 25 -0.01 9.47 -5.85
N ILE A 26 -0.58 8.64 -6.73
CA ILE A 26 -0.77 9.00 -8.14
C ILE A 26 -2.13 9.65 -8.39
N LEU A 27 -3.14 9.31 -7.59
CA LEU A 27 -4.50 9.83 -7.72
C LEU A 27 -4.55 11.34 -7.43
N VAL A 28 -3.72 11.82 -6.48
CA VAL A 28 -3.58 13.26 -6.19
C VAL A 28 -3.05 14.08 -7.37
N GLN A 29 -2.42 13.45 -8.36
CA GLN A 29 -1.96 14.10 -9.59
C GLN A 29 -3.02 14.08 -10.71
N GLY A 30 -4.19 13.50 -10.45
CA GLY A 30 -5.27 13.30 -11.43
C GLY A 30 -5.10 12.06 -12.31
N ALA A 31 -4.14 11.18 -11.99
CA ALA A 31 -3.89 9.98 -12.77
C ALA A 31 -4.88 8.85 -12.47
N ALA A 32 -5.29 8.15 -13.53
CA ALA A 32 -6.04 6.90 -13.42
C ALA A 32 -5.06 5.73 -13.23
N PRO A 33 -5.17 4.92 -12.16
CA PRO A 33 -4.36 3.73 -11.96
C PRO A 33 -4.57 2.71 -13.10
N LEU A 34 -3.49 2.14 -13.62
CA LEU A 34 -3.54 1.12 -14.67
C LEU A 34 -3.23 -0.26 -14.10
N PHE A 35 -2.07 -0.40 -13.48
CA PHE A 35 -1.62 -1.66 -12.92
C PHE A 35 -0.71 -1.48 -11.69
N PHE A 36 -0.60 -2.57 -10.95
CA PHE A 36 0.19 -2.70 -9.73
C PHE A 36 1.11 -3.92 -9.82
N LEU A 37 2.30 -3.81 -9.22
CA LEU A 37 3.19 -4.92 -8.96
C LEU A 37 3.57 -4.95 -7.48
N ASP A 38 3.64 -6.14 -6.90
CA ASP A 38 4.06 -6.35 -5.53
C ASP A 38 5.43 -7.03 -5.41
N TYR A 39 6.11 -6.79 -4.30
CA TYR A 39 7.33 -7.47 -3.91
C TYR A 39 7.19 -7.91 -2.46
N PHE A 40 7.25 -9.23 -2.23
CA PHE A 40 7.15 -9.86 -0.93
C PHE A 40 8.50 -10.44 -0.53
N ALA A 41 9.08 -9.96 0.56
CA ALA A 41 10.34 -10.46 1.09
C ALA A 41 10.13 -11.07 2.48
N THR A 42 10.70 -12.23 2.76
CA THR A 42 10.60 -12.87 4.08
C THR A 42 11.83 -13.69 4.41
N GLY A 43 12.02 -14.05 5.68
CA GLY A 43 13.13 -14.92 6.08
C GLY A 43 12.92 -16.36 5.63
N LYS A 44 11.71 -16.87 5.83
CA LYS A 44 11.27 -18.19 5.38
C LYS A 44 9.81 -18.10 4.97
N LEU A 45 9.50 -18.59 3.78
CA LEU A 45 8.16 -18.52 3.23
C LEU A 45 7.20 -19.43 3.99
N ASP A 46 6.20 -18.79 4.60
CA ASP A 46 4.94 -19.45 4.97
C ASP A 46 3.91 -19.15 3.88
N VAL A 47 3.55 -20.18 3.13
CA VAL A 47 2.63 -20.09 2.00
C VAL A 47 1.26 -19.56 2.42
N ASN A 48 0.74 -19.94 3.60
CA ASN A 48 -0.59 -19.51 4.03
C ASN A 48 -0.60 -18.02 4.37
N THR A 49 0.45 -17.55 5.03
CA THR A 49 0.63 -16.13 5.35
C THR A 49 0.81 -15.32 4.07
N ALA A 50 1.66 -15.78 3.14
CA ALA A 50 1.87 -15.11 1.86
C ALA A 50 0.59 -15.04 1.03
N GLU A 51 -0.17 -16.13 0.92
CA GLU A 51 -1.48 -16.16 0.24
C GLU A 51 -2.46 -15.15 0.85
N THR A 52 -2.50 -15.06 2.19
CA THR A 52 -3.36 -14.10 2.89
C THR A 52 -2.98 -12.65 2.55
N VAL A 53 -1.68 -12.34 2.52
CA VAL A 53 -1.18 -11.00 2.16
C VAL A 53 -1.49 -10.67 0.70
N VAL A 54 -1.19 -11.57 -0.23
CA VAL A 54 -1.40 -11.40 -1.67
C VAL A 54 -2.89 -11.27 -2.00
N SER A 55 -3.76 -11.99 -1.28
CA SER A 55 -5.22 -11.82 -1.38
C SER A 55 -5.65 -10.39 -1.00
N GLY A 56 -5.03 -9.81 0.02
CA GLY A 56 -5.22 -8.41 0.39
C GLY A 56 -4.72 -7.44 -0.69
N VAL A 57 -3.61 -7.74 -1.36
CA VAL A 57 -3.10 -6.93 -2.49
C VAL A 57 -4.09 -6.98 -3.66
N ALA A 58 -4.59 -8.16 -4.01
CA ALA A 58 -5.58 -8.32 -5.07
C ALA A 58 -6.87 -7.55 -4.76
N GLU A 59 -7.34 -7.60 -3.51
CA GLU A 59 -8.50 -6.82 -3.07
C GLU A 59 -8.23 -5.31 -3.12
N GLY A 60 -7.05 -4.86 -2.72
CA GLY A 60 -6.63 -3.46 -2.86
C GLY A 60 -6.64 -2.99 -4.31
N CYS A 61 -6.12 -3.81 -5.23
CA CYS A 61 -6.13 -3.51 -6.67
C CYS A 61 -7.55 -3.43 -7.22
N ARG A 62 -8.44 -4.33 -6.78
CA ARG A 62 -9.86 -4.33 -7.14
C ARG A 62 -10.55 -3.04 -6.69
N GLN A 63 -10.29 -2.57 -5.46
CA GLN A 63 -10.82 -1.30 -4.96
C GLN A 63 -10.27 -0.09 -5.71
N ALA A 64 -8.98 -0.13 -6.08
CA ALA A 64 -8.30 0.90 -6.86
C ALA A 64 -8.70 0.93 -8.34
N GLY A 65 -9.36 -0.11 -8.85
CA GLY A 65 -9.70 -0.25 -10.26
C GLY A 65 -8.49 -0.49 -11.17
N CYS A 66 -7.41 -1.07 -10.64
CA CYS A 66 -6.20 -1.40 -11.41
C CYS A 66 -5.97 -2.92 -11.50
N ALA A 67 -5.20 -3.34 -12.51
CA ALA A 67 -4.81 -4.73 -12.65
C ALA A 67 -3.62 -5.07 -11.73
N LEU A 68 -3.69 -6.19 -11.02
CA LEU A 68 -2.49 -6.79 -10.41
C LEU A 68 -1.74 -7.55 -11.50
N LEU A 69 -0.62 -7.00 -11.99
CA LEU A 69 0.08 -7.54 -13.15
C LEU A 69 1.00 -8.72 -12.79
N GLY A 70 1.50 -8.72 -11.57
CA GLY A 70 2.37 -9.75 -11.04
C GLY A 70 3.16 -9.22 -9.86
N GLY A 71 3.99 -10.08 -9.30
CA GLY A 71 4.87 -9.72 -8.21
C GLY A 71 6.07 -10.65 -8.14
N GLU A 72 6.91 -10.41 -7.17
CA GLU A 72 8.10 -11.23 -6.89
C GLU A 72 8.12 -11.63 -5.42
N THR A 73 8.57 -12.86 -5.14
CA THR A 73 8.68 -13.39 -3.78
C THR A 73 10.13 -13.79 -3.49
N ALA A 74 10.70 -13.22 -2.45
CA ALA A 74 12.09 -13.45 -2.06
C ALA A 74 12.21 -14.05 -0.66
N GLU A 75 12.95 -15.16 -0.54
CA GLU A 75 13.35 -15.75 0.74
C GLU A 75 14.79 -15.34 1.08
N MET A 76 14.97 -14.65 2.20
CA MET A 76 16.23 -14.08 2.67
C MET A 76 16.41 -14.34 4.18
N PRO A 77 16.74 -15.57 4.60
CA PRO A 77 16.73 -16.02 6.00
C PRO A 77 17.69 -15.26 6.91
N ASP A 78 18.80 -14.74 6.38
CA ASP A 78 19.78 -13.97 7.15
C ASP A 78 19.42 -12.48 7.28
N MET A 79 18.44 -12.00 6.49
CA MET A 79 18.01 -10.60 6.48
C MET A 79 16.78 -10.36 7.35
N TYR A 80 15.80 -11.27 7.31
CA TYR A 80 14.53 -11.13 8.03
C TYR A 80 14.44 -12.14 9.17
N ALA A 81 13.93 -11.68 10.32
CA ALA A 81 13.69 -12.56 11.46
C ALA A 81 12.62 -13.62 11.12
N PRO A 82 12.64 -14.79 11.77
CA PRO A 82 11.62 -15.82 11.57
C PRO A 82 10.20 -15.27 11.74
N GLY A 83 9.34 -15.54 10.75
CA GLY A 83 7.95 -15.07 10.74
C GLY A 83 7.75 -13.60 10.33
N GLU A 84 8.83 -12.86 10.08
CA GLU A 84 8.73 -11.50 9.58
C GLU A 84 8.83 -11.45 8.05
N TYR A 85 8.10 -10.51 7.48
CA TYR A 85 8.15 -10.19 6.06
C TYR A 85 8.16 -8.68 5.84
N ASP A 86 8.49 -8.26 4.64
CA ASP A 86 8.37 -6.89 4.17
C ASP A 86 7.70 -6.85 2.82
N LEU A 87 7.06 -5.72 2.54
CA LEU A 87 6.26 -5.53 1.34
C LEU A 87 6.67 -4.24 0.65
N ALA A 88 6.90 -4.32 -0.65
CA ALA A 88 6.98 -3.16 -1.51
C ALA A 88 5.95 -3.27 -2.62
N GLY A 89 5.51 -2.10 -3.10
CA GLY A 89 4.46 -1.98 -4.08
C GLY A 89 4.84 -0.94 -5.12
N PHE A 90 4.46 -1.18 -6.36
CA PHE A 90 4.73 -0.30 -7.48
C PHE A 90 3.46 -0.10 -8.28
N CYS A 91 3.07 1.15 -8.51
CA CYS A 91 1.87 1.50 -9.25
C CYS A 91 2.21 2.37 -10.46
N VAL A 92 1.57 2.07 -11.59
CA VAL A 92 1.60 2.91 -12.79
C VAL A 92 0.21 3.45 -13.05
N GLY A 93 0.13 4.76 -13.27
CA GLY A 93 -1.08 5.44 -13.71
C GLY A 93 -0.84 6.25 -14.98
N LEU A 94 -1.94 6.76 -15.55
CA LEU A 94 -1.92 7.61 -16.74
C LEU A 94 -2.79 8.84 -16.53
N VAL A 95 -2.29 9.99 -16.98
CA VAL A 95 -3.02 11.26 -17.02
C VAL A 95 -2.69 11.99 -18.32
N ASP A 96 -3.68 12.68 -18.87
CA ASP A 96 -3.42 13.63 -19.95
C ASP A 96 -2.72 14.86 -19.38
N ASN A 97 -1.67 15.36 -20.05
CA ASN A 97 -0.94 16.56 -19.63
C ASN A 97 -1.89 17.75 -19.35
N ALA A 98 -2.96 17.89 -20.13
CA ALA A 98 -3.94 18.97 -19.95
C ALA A 98 -4.81 18.81 -18.68
N LYS A 99 -4.82 17.63 -18.05
CA LYS A 99 -5.60 17.28 -16.85
C LYS A 99 -4.72 17.05 -15.62
N LEU A 100 -3.41 17.21 -15.74
CA LEU A 100 -2.49 17.04 -14.62
C LEU A 100 -2.84 18.04 -13.51
N ILE A 101 -2.91 17.55 -12.28
CA ILE A 101 -3.17 18.37 -11.10
C ILE A 101 -1.84 18.55 -10.35
N ASP A 102 -1.30 19.76 -10.37
CA ASP A 102 0.00 20.10 -9.74
C ASP A 102 -0.11 21.20 -8.66
N GLY A 103 -1.32 21.72 -8.44
CA GLY A 103 -1.59 22.79 -7.47
C GLY A 103 -1.24 24.21 -7.95
N SER A 104 -0.71 24.39 -9.16
CA SER A 104 -0.36 25.72 -9.71
C SER A 104 -1.56 26.65 -9.87
N GLY A 105 -2.77 26.10 -10.01
CA GLY A 105 -4.02 26.85 -10.12
C GLY A 105 -4.68 27.25 -8.79
N ILE A 106 -4.10 26.89 -7.64
CA ILE A 106 -4.67 27.21 -6.32
C ILE A 106 -4.58 28.71 -6.05
N GLN A 107 -5.66 29.31 -5.55
CA GLN A 107 -5.75 30.75 -5.30
C GLN A 107 -6.50 31.10 -4.01
N VAL A 108 -6.38 32.36 -3.59
CA VAL A 108 -7.12 32.89 -2.44
C VAL A 108 -8.62 32.81 -2.72
N GLY A 109 -9.36 32.18 -1.80
CA GLY A 109 -10.81 31.94 -1.93
C GLY A 109 -11.16 30.50 -2.25
N ASP A 110 -10.19 29.66 -2.64
CA ASP A 110 -10.39 28.22 -2.77
C ASP A 110 -10.68 27.58 -1.40
N VAL A 111 -11.42 26.47 -1.43
CA VAL A 111 -11.86 25.75 -0.24
C VAL A 111 -11.12 24.42 -0.12
N ILE A 112 -10.68 24.10 1.09
CA ILE A 112 -10.08 22.79 1.40
C ILE A 112 -11.19 21.82 1.79
N VAL A 113 -11.30 20.71 1.06
CA VAL A 113 -12.20 19.60 1.38
C VAL A 113 -11.36 18.41 1.83
N GLY A 114 -11.60 17.95 3.06
CA GLY A 114 -10.98 16.74 3.58
C GLY A 114 -11.87 15.52 3.34
N VAL A 115 -11.28 14.41 2.91
CA VAL A 115 -11.92 13.09 2.91
C VAL A 115 -11.50 12.35 4.18
N ALA A 116 -12.48 11.77 4.88
CA ALA A 116 -12.21 11.09 6.14
C ALA A 116 -11.27 9.88 5.95
N SER A 117 -10.30 9.72 6.85
CA SER A 117 -9.46 8.52 6.90
C SER A 117 -10.20 7.35 7.59
N SER A 118 -9.68 6.13 7.41
CA SER A 118 -10.14 4.95 8.16
C SER A 118 -9.40 4.77 9.51
N GLY A 119 -8.61 5.77 9.91
CA GLY A 119 -7.76 5.74 11.10
C GLY A 119 -6.34 6.21 10.80
N LEU A 120 -5.34 5.50 11.34
CA LEU A 120 -3.90 5.79 11.16
C LEU A 120 -3.39 5.55 9.73
N HIS A 121 -4.20 4.89 8.88
CA HIS A 121 -3.78 4.39 7.56
C HIS A 121 -2.50 3.55 7.67
N SER A 122 -1.41 3.98 7.03
CA SER A 122 -0.12 3.27 7.02
C SER A 122 1.01 4.05 7.71
N ASN A 123 0.71 5.19 8.34
CA ASN A 123 1.70 6.10 8.91
C ASN A 123 1.60 6.19 10.44
N GLY A 124 2.69 6.62 11.09
CA GLY A 124 2.70 6.87 12.55
C GLY A 124 2.75 5.62 13.45
N PHE A 125 2.80 4.42 12.89
CA PHE A 125 2.77 3.16 13.67
C PHE A 125 3.94 3.00 14.64
N SER A 126 5.08 3.64 14.42
CA SER A 126 6.20 3.59 15.38
C SER A 126 5.87 4.33 16.68
N LEU A 127 5.10 5.41 16.62
CA LEU A 127 4.60 6.09 17.82
C LEU A 127 3.44 5.31 18.44
N ALA A 128 2.49 4.85 17.63
CA ALA A 128 1.35 4.07 18.13
C ALA A 128 1.79 2.85 18.94
N ARG A 129 2.83 2.12 18.48
CA ARG A 129 3.39 0.98 19.21
C ARG A 129 4.07 1.33 20.53
N LYS A 130 4.49 2.57 20.76
CA LYS A 130 5.12 2.98 22.03
C LYS A 130 4.10 3.27 23.14
N ILE A 131 2.82 3.40 22.78
CA ILE A 131 1.72 3.68 23.71
C ILE A 131 1.05 2.37 24.18
N LEU A 132 1.14 1.31 23.37
CA LEU A 132 0.72 -0.05 23.71
C LEU A 132 1.72 -0.71 24.67
#